data_AF-A0A9N9D397-F1
#
_entry.id   AF-A0A9N9D397-F1
#
_cell.length_a   1.000
_cell.length_b   1.000
_cell.length_c   1.000
_cell.angle_alpha   90.00
_cell.angle_beta   90.00
_cell.angle_gamma   90.00
#
_symmetry.space_group_name_H-M   'P 1'
#
loop_
_entity.id
_entity.type
_entity.pdbx_description
1 polymer ?
#
loop_
_entity_poly.entity_id
_entity_poly.type
_entity_poly.pdbx_seq_one_letter_code
_entity_poly.pdbx_strand_id
1 'polypeptide(L)'
;MSTQKSQKEMEYENFLKEFLEDFYHKIAYHSNIDDFENFENKIIKWIRLADEIMCIELMVNHQNKDLWFSSIIGFCYQYGIGKCEIDKSKALDSYLFAVNIKDEEVTNHLNETDHNYFKKLNSTIGKYLEFRPHNIK
;
A
#
# COMPACT_ATOMS: atom_id res chain seq x y z
N MET A 1 -8.36 18.85 21.72
CA MET A 1 -9.43 17.86 22.01
C MET A 1 -9.12 16.65 21.15
N SER A 2 -8.68 15.55 21.75
CA SER A 2 -8.48 14.29 21.03
C SER A 2 -9.82 13.59 20.89
N THR A 3 -10.28 13.40 19.66
CA THR A 3 -11.51 12.66 19.37
C THR A 3 -11.22 11.17 19.60
N GLN A 4 -11.95 10.53 20.52
CA GLN A 4 -11.91 9.07 20.66
C GLN A 4 -12.44 8.45 19.36
N LYS A 5 -11.61 7.65 18.67
CA LYS A 5 -12.05 6.82 17.53
C LYS A 5 -13.12 5.85 18.02
N SER A 6 -14.19 5.70 17.24
CA SER A 6 -15.21 4.70 17.48
C SER A 6 -14.65 3.28 17.36
N GLN A 7 -15.30 2.30 17.99
CA GLN A 7 -14.95 0.86 17.89
C GLN A 7 -14.80 0.43 16.42
N LYS A 8 -15.72 0.88 15.57
CA LYS A 8 -15.74 0.57 14.13
C LYS A 8 -14.57 1.18 13.37
N GLU A 9 -14.19 2.42 13.67
CA GLU A 9 -13.01 3.05 13.07
C GLU A 9 -11.71 2.35 13.48
N MET A 10 -11.66 1.82 14.71
CA MET A 10 -10.52 1.05 15.20
C MET A 10 -10.40 -0.32 14.50
N GLU A 11 -11.52 -0.99 14.26
CA GLU A 11 -11.56 -2.25 13.49
C GLU A 11 -11.08 -2.04 12.05
N TYR A 12 -11.52 -0.98 11.38
CA TYR A 12 -11.03 -0.65 10.03
C TYR A 12 -9.55 -0.28 10.00
N GLU A 13 -9.08 0.49 10.99
CA GLU A 13 -7.66 0.82 11.10
C GLU A 13 -6.80 -0.46 11.22
N ASN A 14 -7.20 -1.37 12.11
CA ASN A 14 -6.47 -2.62 12.33
C ASN A 14 -6.48 -3.50 11.08
N PHE A 15 -7.64 -3.61 10.43
CA PHE A 15 -7.76 -4.33 9.16
C PHE A 15 -6.82 -3.77 8.08
N LEU A 16 -6.77 -2.45 7.90
CA LEU A 16 -5.88 -1.82 6.92
C LEU A 16 -4.39 -2.05 7.21
N LYS A 17 -4.02 -2.05 8.50
CA LYS A 17 -2.65 -2.33 8.94
C LYS A 17 -2.26 -3.78 8.63
N GLU A 18 -3.11 -4.74 9.00
CA GLU A 18 -2.91 -6.16 8.70
C GLU A 18 -2.82 -6.39 7.18
N PHE A 19 -3.66 -5.73 6.39
CA PHE A 19 -3.61 -5.82 4.94
C PHE A 19 -2.26 -5.35 4.36
N LEU A 20 -1.73 -4.22 4.85
CA LEU A 20 -0.44 -3.69 4.40
C LEU A 20 0.72 -4.65 4.74
N GLU A 21 0.69 -5.25 5.94
CA GLU A 21 1.66 -6.26 6.33
C GLU A 21 1.57 -7.51 5.46
N ASP A 22 0.37 -8.02 5.20
CA ASP A 22 0.15 -9.17 4.33
C ASP A 22 0.62 -8.90 2.89
N PHE A 23 0.34 -7.71 2.37
CA PHE A 23 0.83 -7.30 1.06
C PHE A 23 2.36 -7.28 1.03
N TYR A 24 2.99 -6.68 2.05
CA TYR A 24 4.44 -6.67 2.19
C TYR A 24 5.03 -8.09 2.25
N HIS A 25 4.48 -8.99 3.07
CA HIS A 25 4.95 -10.36 3.17
C HIS A 25 4.84 -11.11 1.85
N LYS A 26 3.78 -10.87 1.07
CA LYS A 26 3.65 -11.45 -0.28
C LYS A 26 4.72 -10.91 -1.21
N ILE A 27 4.95 -9.59 -1.23
CA ILE A 27 6.03 -8.98 -2.01
C ILE A 27 7.39 -9.59 -1.63
N ALA A 28 7.70 -9.66 -0.33
CA ALA A 28 8.96 -10.18 0.17
C ALA A 28 9.15 -11.69 -0.09
N TYR A 29 8.06 -12.47 0.00
CA TYR A 29 8.11 -13.90 -0.34
C TYR A 29 8.47 -14.10 -1.81
N HIS A 30 7.85 -13.30 -2.69
CA HIS A 30 8.04 -13.42 -4.13
C HIS A 30 9.24 -12.65 -4.68
N SER A 31 9.81 -11.69 -3.95
CA SER A 31 11.10 -11.08 -4.31
C SER A 31 12.25 -12.07 -4.25
N ASN A 32 12.09 -13.18 -3.52
CA ASN A 32 13.09 -14.23 -3.37
C ASN A 32 12.92 -15.38 -4.37
N ILE A 33 11.94 -15.30 -5.27
CA ILE A 33 11.60 -16.34 -6.25
C ILE A 33 11.54 -15.67 -7.63
N ASP A 34 12.38 -16.10 -8.57
CA ASP A 34 12.39 -15.62 -9.97
C ASP A 34 11.15 -16.15 -10.76
N ASP A 35 9.94 -15.88 -10.27
CA ASP A 35 8.66 -16.25 -10.89
C ASP A 35 7.68 -15.08 -10.87
N PHE A 36 8.02 -14.04 -11.64
CA PHE A 36 7.41 -12.71 -11.59
C PHE A 36 5.96 -12.65 -12.11
N GLU A 37 5.66 -13.34 -13.21
CA GLU A 37 4.33 -13.30 -13.84
C GLU A 37 3.29 -14.07 -13.03
N ASN A 38 3.74 -15.13 -12.34
CA ASN A 38 2.90 -15.89 -11.41
C ASN A 38 2.61 -15.07 -10.15
N PHE A 39 3.54 -14.23 -9.71
CA PHE A 39 3.37 -13.38 -8.53
C PHE A 39 2.24 -12.36 -8.67
N GLU A 40 2.25 -11.57 -9.75
CA GLU A 40 1.29 -10.46 -9.92
C GLU A 40 -0.14 -11.01 -9.96
N ASN A 41 -0.35 -12.07 -10.73
CA ASN A 41 -1.62 -12.77 -10.81
C ASN A 41 -2.07 -13.33 -9.46
N LYS A 42 -1.15 -13.84 -8.63
CA LYS A 42 -1.43 -14.32 -7.27
C LYS A 42 -1.86 -13.18 -6.34
N ILE A 43 -1.15 -12.04 -6.35
CA ILE A 43 -1.54 -10.87 -5.55
C ILE A 43 -2.88 -10.32 -6.01
N ILE A 44 -3.09 -10.12 -7.32
CA ILE A 44 -4.36 -9.61 -7.86
C ILE A 44 -5.53 -10.50 -7.43
N LYS A 45 -5.38 -11.83 -7.52
CA LYS A 45 -6.40 -12.77 -7.03
C LYS A 45 -6.64 -12.63 -5.53
N TRP A 46 -5.59 -12.48 -4.74
CA TRP A 46 -5.71 -12.33 -3.29
C TRP A 46 -6.46 -11.04 -2.91
N ILE A 47 -6.14 -9.90 -3.52
CA ILE A 47 -6.83 -8.63 -3.26
C ILE A 47 -8.32 -8.73 -3.62
N ARG A 48 -8.62 -9.34 -4.77
CA ARG A 48 -10.01 -9.59 -5.21
C ARG A 48 -10.83 -10.42 -4.21
N LEU A 49 -10.18 -11.34 -3.49
CA LEU A 49 -10.82 -12.17 -2.48
C LEU A 49 -10.99 -11.44 -1.13
N ALA A 50 -10.20 -10.41 -0.86
CA ALA A 50 -10.18 -9.68 0.41
C ALA A 50 -11.29 -8.61 0.55
N ASP A 51 -12.31 -8.61 -0.31
CA ASP A 51 -13.27 -7.51 -0.50
C ASP A 51 -12.59 -6.24 -1.04
N GLU A 52 -12.20 -6.32 -2.32
CA GLU A 52 -11.38 -5.32 -3.00
C GLU A 52 -11.99 -3.91 -3.00
N ILE A 53 -13.32 -3.80 -3.06
CA ILE A 53 -13.99 -2.50 -3.15
C ILE A 53 -13.90 -1.79 -1.81
N MET A 54 -14.26 -2.49 -0.73
CA MET A 54 -14.21 -1.90 0.61
C MET A 54 -12.77 -1.60 1.04
N CYS A 55 -11.82 -2.50 0.79
CA CYS A 55 -10.40 -2.28 1.11
C CYS A 55 -9.84 -1.01 0.46
N ILE A 56 -10.03 -0.88 -0.85
CA ILE A 56 -9.45 0.22 -1.62
C ILE A 56 -10.11 1.55 -1.25
N GLU A 57 -11.43 1.57 -1.05
CA GLU A 57 -12.13 2.76 -0.56
C GLU A 57 -11.62 3.21 0.81
N LEU A 58 -11.39 2.27 1.72
CA LEU A 58 -10.85 2.57 3.05
C LEU A 58 -9.43 3.15 2.95
N MET A 59 -8.56 2.59 2.10
CA MET A 59 -7.19 3.10 1.90
C MET A 59 -7.16 4.49 1.27
N VAL A 60 -7.94 4.72 0.21
CA VAL A 60 -7.96 6.00 -0.53
C VAL A 60 -8.52 7.13 0.33
N ASN A 61 -9.42 6.84 1.26
CA ASN A 61 -10.00 7.83 2.17
C ASN A 61 -9.26 7.93 3.52
N HIS A 62 -8.18 7.15 3.73
CA HIS A 62 -7.46 7.14 4.99
C HIS A 62 -6.64 8.42 5.19
N GLN A 63 -6.60 8.95 6.42
CA GLN A 63 -5.81 10.15 6.75
C GLN A 63 -4.31 10.02 6.43
N ASN A 64 -3.77 8.80 6.53
CA ASN A 64 -2.38 8.47 6.21
C ASN A 64 -2.23 7.79 4.84
N LYS A 65 -3.18 7.95 3.91
CA LYS A 65 -3.18 7.23 2.61
C LYS A 65 -1.85 7.35 1.87
N ASP A 66 -1.28 8.55 1.87
CA ASP A 66 -0.08 8.85 1.12
C ASP A 66 1.15 8.22 1.80
N LEU A 67 1.16 8.20 3.14
CA LEU A 67 2.27 7.67 3.94
C LEU A 67 2.27 6.13 4.04
N TRP A 68 1.09 5.51 4.19
CA TRP A 68 0.96 4.07 4.46
C TRP A 68 0.54 3.26 3.25
N PHE A 69 -0.20 3.83 2.30
CA PHE A 69 -0.89 3.04 1.29
C PHE A 69 -0.62 3.47 -0.15
N SER A 70 0.19 4.52 -0.39
CA SER A 70 0.47 5.00 -1.75
C SER A 70 1.00 3.91 -2.68
N SER A 71 1.87 3.00 -2.21
CA SER A 71 2.34 1.90 -3.04
C SER A 71 1.23 0.88 -3.40
N ILE A 72 0.32 0.56 -2.48
CA ILE A 72 -0.81 -0.34 -2.74
C ILE A 72 -1.82 0.33 -3.68
N ILE A 73 -2.08 1.63 -3.48
CA ILE A 73 -2.94 2.44 -4.36
C ILE A 73 -2.34 2.47 -5.78
N GLY A 74 -1.02 2.65 -5.90
CA GLY A 74 -0.32 2.57 -7.17
C GLY A 74 -0.50 1.22 -7.86
N PHE A 75 -0.40 0.12 -7.09
CA PHE A 75 -0.66 -1.23 -7.59
C PHE A 75 -2.09 -1.39 -8.12
N CYS A 76 -3.07 -0.80 -7.44
CA CYS A 76 -4.46 -0.84 -7.89
C CYS A 76 -4.66 -0.07 -9.21
N TYR A 77 -4.04 1.11 -9.37
CA TYR A 77 -4.05 1.84 -10.65
C TYR A 77 -3.28 1.11 -11.76
N GLN A 78 -2.23 0.37 -11.44
CA GLN A 78 -1.47 -0.38 -12.44
C GLN A 78 -2.30 -1.51 -13.08
N TYR A 79 -3.11 -2.20 -12.27
CA TYR A 79 -3.83 -3.42 -12.68
C TYR A 79 -5.35 -3.27 -12.78
N GLY A 80 -5.90 -2.09 -12.47
CA GLY A 80 -7.33 -1.84 -12.54
C GLY A 80 -8.11 -2.60 -11.47
N ILE A 81 -7.72 -2.46 -10.19
CA ILE A 81 -8.30 -3.21 -9.07
C ILE A 81 -9.36 -2.37 -8.34
N GLY A 82 -10.50 -3.00 -8.01
CA GLY A 82 -11.67 -2.33 -7.42
C GLY A 82 -12.16 -1.14 -8.24
N LYS A 83 -12.12 0.08 -7.67
CA LYS A 83 -12.58 1.32 -8.33
C LYS A 83 -11.45 2.09 -9.05
N CYS A 84 -10.22 1.60 -9.00
CA CYS A 84 -9.12 2.22 -9.73
C CYS A 84 -9.20 1.79 -11.20
N GLU A 85 -9.41 2.74 -12.11
CA GLU A 85 -9.21 2.49 -13.53
C GLU A 85 -7.71 2.35 -13.83
N ILE A 86 -7.36 1.60 -14.88
CA ILE A 86 -5.95 1.42 -15.26
C ILE A 86 -5.36 2.79 -15.62
N ASP A 87 -4.39 3.24 -14.84
CA ASP A 87 -3.71 4.52 -15.00
C ASP A 87 -2.24 4.38 -14.57
N LYS A 88 -1.37 4.10 -15.55
CA LYS A 88 0.06 3.87 -15.30
C LYS A 88 0.78 5.12 -14.79
N SER A 89 0.30 6.32 -15.11
CA SER A 89 0.89 7.56 -14.62
C SER A 89 0.63 7.69 -13.12
N LYS A 90 -0.64 7.53 -12.70
CA LYS A 90 -0.98 7.54 -11.28
C LYS A 90 -0.29 6.41 -10.50
N ALA A 91 -0.13 5.25 -11.12
CA ALA A 91 0.62 4.15 -10.52
C ALA A 91 2.07 4.58 -10.22
N LEU A 92 2.77 5.09 -11.24
CA LEU A 92 4.14 5.56 -11.11
C LEU A 92 4.28 6.69 -10.08
N ASP A 93 3.41 7.69 -10.14
CA ASP A 93 3.40 8.80 -9.19
C ASP A 93 3.23 8.31 -7.75
N SER A 94 2.37 7.31 -7.54
CA SER A 94 2.13 6.74 -6.22
C SER A 94 3.33 5.94 -5.70
N TYR A 95 4.05 5.22 -6.58
CA TYR A 95 5.29 4.53 -6.20
C TYR A 95 6.40 5.52 -5.87
N LEU A 96 6.62 6.52 -6.74
CA LEU A 96 7.58 7.58 -6.51
C LEU A 96 7.28 8.32 -5.20
N PHE A 97 6.01 8.57 -4.91
CA PHE A 97 5.61 9.16 -3.64
C PHE A 97 6.07 8.27 -2.48
N ALA A 98 5.73 6.98 -2.47
CA ALA A 98 6.11 6.04 -1.42
C ALA A 98 7.64 5.95 -1.19
N VAL A 99 8.44 6.07 -2.24
CA VAL A 99 9.92 6.01 -2.17
C VAL A 99 10.51 7.32 -1.68
N ASN A 100 9.92 8.46 -2.04
CA ASN A 100 10.47 9.79 -1.75
C ASN A 100 9.96 10.42 -0.44
N ILE A 101 9.18 9.70 0.36
CA ILE A 101 8.74 10.19 1.68
C ILE A 101 9.97 10.35 2.59
N LYS A 102 10.46 11.60 2.72
CA LYS A 102 11.60 11.94 3.58
C LYS A 102 11.30 11.61 5.04
N ASP A 103 12.32 11.22 5.80
CA ASP A 103 12.19 10.95 7.24
C ASP A 103 11.79 12.19 8.06
N GLU A 104 11.98 13.40 7.52
CA GLU A 104 11.77 14.67 8.22
C GLU A 104 10.30 14.99 8.54
N GLU A 105 9.32 14.45 7.80
CA GLU A 105 7.88 14.70 8.06
C GLU A 105 7.34 14.03 9.35
N VAL A 106 8.14 13.20 10.02
CA VAL A 106 7.71 12.38 11.18
C VAL A 106 7.85 13.11 12.53
N THR A 107 8.47 14.29 12.56
CA THR A 107 9.00 14.86 13.81
C THR A 107 8.01 15.44 14.83
N ASN A 108 6.69 15.25 14.70
CA ASN A 108 5.77 15.76 15.73
C ASN A 108 4.64 14.78 16.11
N HIS A 109 4.89 14.08 17.22
CA HIS A 109 3.92 13.59 18.20
C HIS A 109 2.83 12.62 17.71
N LEU A 110 3.07 11.31 17.95
CA LEU A 110 2.19 10.30 18.60
C LEU A 110 2.56 8.90 18.09
N ASN A 111 3.03 8.02 18.98
CA ASN A 111 3.36 6.60 18.74
C ASN A 111 4.29 6.36 17.52
N GLU A 112 5.54 6.82 17.64
CA GLU A 112 6.58 6.78 16.60
C GLU A 112 6.93 5.37 16.07
N THR A 113 6.55 4.28 16.73
CA THR A 113 6.91 2.92 16.29
C THR A 113 6.03 2.42 15.15
N ASP A 114 4.70 2.48 15.32
CA ASP A 114 3.75 1.93 14.35
C ASP A 114 3.71 2.77 13.08
N HIS A 115 3.70 4.10 13.22
CA HIS A 115 3.62 4.99 12.07
C HIS A 115 4.87 4.87 11.17
N ASN A 116 6.06 4.81 11.77
CA ASN A 116 7.31 4.58 11.04
C ASN A 116 7.39 3.18 10.44
N TYR A 117 6.85 2.18 11.15
CA TYR A 117 6.80 0.83 10.65
C TYR A 117 5.97 0.73 9.37
N PHE A 118 4.72 1.20 9.36
CA PHE A 118 3.86 1.15 8.16
C PHE A 118 4.39 2.01 7.01
N LYS A 119 4.96 3.20 7.32
CA LYS A 119 5.67 4.01 6.33
C LYS A 119 6.83 3.23 5.69
N LYS A 120 7.63 2.51 6.49
CA LYS A 120 8.75 1.70 6.00
C LYS A 120 8.28 0.53 5.13
N LEU A 121 7.18 -0.13 5.50
CA LEU A 121 6.58 -1.17 4.66
C LEU A 121 6.15 -0.59 3.31
N ASN A 122 5.40 0.52 3.32
CA ASN A 122 4.94 1.21 2.12
C ASN A 122 6.11 1.61 1.20
N SER A 123 7.17 2.20 1.76
CA SER A 123 8.37 2.56 0.99
C SER A 123 9.08 1.35 0.40
N THR A 124 9.16 0.25 1.15
CA THR A 124 9.78 -1.00 0.66
C THR A 124 9.00 -1.61 -0.48
N ILE A 125 7.66 -1.64 -0.37
CA ILE A 125 6.77 -2.07 -1.45
C ILE A 125 6.93 -1.15 -2.67
N GLY A 126 6.93 0.17 -2.46
CA GLY A 126 7.10 1.17 -3.51
C GLY A 126 8.38 0.95 -4.32
N LYS A 127 9.53 0.78 -3.65
CA LYS A 127 10.81 0.48 -4.30
C LYS A 127 10.74 -0.79 -5.13
N TYR A 128 10.13 -1.85 -4.59
CA TYR A 128 10.01 -3.11 -5.31
C TYR A 128 9.14 -2.99 -6.57
N LEU A 129 8.04 -2.24 -6.50
CA LEU A 129 7.11 -2.05 -7.62
C LEU A 129 7.63 -1.04 -8.64
N GLU A 130 8.30 0.04 -8.23
CA GLU A 130 8.86 1.07 -9.12
C GLU A 130 9.94 0.49 -10.04
N PHE A 131 10.94 -0.19 -9.47
CA PHE A 131 12.11 -0.68 -10.20
C PHE A 131 11.88 -2.02 -10.93
N ARG A 132 10.62 -2.46 -11.05
CA ARG A 132 10.29 -3.69 -11.78
C ARG A 132 10.43 -3.51 -13.30
N PRO A 133 11.06 -4.47 -14.02
CA PRO A 133 11.36 -4.34 -15.45
C PRO A 133 10.15 -4.24 -16.40
N HIS A 134 8.92 -4.50 -15.92
CA HIS A 134 7.70 -4.34 -16.73
C HIS A 134 7.15 -2.90 -16.74
N ASN A 135 7.59 -2.04 -15.83
CA ASN A 135 7.18 -0.63 -15.76
C ASN A 135 8.03 0.29 -16.66
N ILE A 136 9.05 -0.25 -17.32
CA ILE A 136 9.95 0.44 -18.25
C ILE A 136 9.70 -0.10 -19.66
N LYS A 137 8.49 0.09 -20.20
CA LYS A 137 8.20 -0.11 -21.64
C LYS A 137 7.15 0.87 -22.12
#